data_AF-A0A9P7DCK4-F1
#
_entry.id   AF-A0A9P7DCK4-F1
#
_cell.length_a   1.000
_cell.length_b   1.000
_cell.length_c   1.000
_cell.angle_alpha   90.00
_cell.angle_beta   90.00
_cell.angle_gamma   90.00
#
_symmetry.space_group_name_H-M   'P 1'
#
loop_
_entity.id
_entity.type
_entity.pdbx_description
1 polymer ?
#
loop_
_entity_poly.entity_id
_entity_poly.type
_entity_poly.pdbx_seq_one_letter_code
_entity_poly.pdbx_strand_id
1 'polypeptide(L)' 'PPTSFLDPLAITVVPNLHNILDSVLKTKPKVVVPVFLEQWAFSPSATDVLKTLEYVVSLLSML' A
#
# COMPACT_ATOMS: atom_id res chain seq x y z
N PRO A 1 2.25 20.96 7.31
CA PRO A 1 2.02 19.87 6.33
C PRO A 1 2.80 18.63 6.80
N PRO A 2 2.37 17.39 6.50
CA PRO A 2 3.18 16.22 6.80
C PRO A 2 4.53 16.32 6.06
N THR A 3 5.62 16.27 6.80
CA THR A 3 7.00 16.35 6.30
C THR A 3 7.76 15.10 6.72
N SER A 4 8.65 14.62 5.85
CA SER A 4 9.50 13.47 6.19
C SER A 4 10.44 13.81 7.35
N PHE A 5 10.62 12.87 8.28
CA PHE A 5 11.56 13.01 9.39
C PHE A 5 13.03 12.98 8.92
N LEU A 6 13.31 12.26 7.83
CA LEU A 6 14.67 12.04 7.32
C LEU A 6 15.09 13.07 6.27
N ASP A 7 14.12 13.63 5.54
CA ASP A 7 14.36 14.66 4.53
C ASP A 7 13.22 15.70 4.56
N PRO A 8 13.40 16.81 5.30
CA PRO A 8 12.37 17.85 5.42
C PRO A 8 12.04 18.57 4.11
N LEU A 9 12.91 18.48 3.09
CA LEU A 9 12.71 19.11 1.78
C LEU A 9 12.12 18.15 0.73
N ALA A 10 11.95 16.87 1.08
CA ALA A 10 11.34 15.89 0.19
C ALA A 10 9.95 16.35 -0.25
N ILE A 11 9.71 16.26 -1.56
CA ILE A 11 8.40 16.57 -2.14
C ILE A 11 7.38 15.59 -1.56
N THR A 12 6.28 16.14 -1.04
CA THR A 12 5.17 15.32 -0.56
C THR A 12 4.60 14.52 -1.74
N VAL A 13 4.72 13.20 -1.66
CA VAL A 13 4.15 12.31 -2.67
C VAL A 13 2.69 12.05 -2.30
N VAL A 14 1.76 12.44 -3.17
CA VAL A 14 0.35 12.10 -3.01
C VAL A 14 0.19 10.58 -3.19
N PRO A 15 -0.41 9.87 -2.22
CA PRO A 15 -0.62 8.42 -2.35
C PRO A 15 -1.41 8.06 -3.61
N ASN A 16 -0.94 7.06 -4.34
CA ASN A 16 -1.60 6.48 -5.50
C ASN A 16 -1.32 4.97 -5.56
N LEU A 17 -2.04 4.25 -6.43
CA LEU A 17 -1.93 2.80 -6.56
C LEU A 17 -0.50 2.28 -6.76
N HIS A 18 0.32 3.02 -7.51
CA HIS A 18 1.67 2.59 -7.85
C HIS A 18 2.62 2.81 -6.67
N ASN A 19 2.64 4.02 -6.09
CA ASN A 19 3.55 4.32 -4.99
C ASN A 19 3.19 3.58 -3.69
N ILE A 20 1.92 3.24 -3.50
CA ILE A 20 1.48 2.39 -2.39
C ILE A 20 2.00 0.96 -2.60
N LEU A 21 1.86 0.40 -3.81
CA LEU A 21 2.35 -0.94 -4.11
C LEU A 21 3.89 -1.05 -3.97
N ASP A 22 4.62 -0.05 -4.45
CA ASP A 22 6.07 0.05 -4.25
C ASP A 22 6.44 0.12 -2.76
N SER A 23 5.65 0.85 -1.98
CA SER A 23 5.86 0.94 -0.53
C SER A 23 5.59 -0.40 0.15
N VAL A 24 4.57 -1.15 -0.28
CA VAL A 24 4.28 -2.51 0.19
C VAL A 24 5.47 -3.44 -0.11
N LEU A 25 6.03 -3.39 -1.32
CA LEU A 25 7.22 -4.16 -1.67
C LEU A 25 8.45 -3.83 -0.81
N LYS A 26 8.71 -2.54 -0.60
CA LYS A 26 9.89 -2.05 0.13
C LYS A 26 9.80 -2.33 1.62
N THR A 27 8.63 -2.10 2.22
CA THR A 27 8.43 -2.17 3.68
C THR A 27 7.95 -3.53 4.15
N LYS A 28 7.47 -4.39 3.23
CA LYS A 28 6.89 -5.71 3.51
C LYS A 28 5.90 -5.66 4.68
N PRO A 29 4.89 -4.79 4.61
CA PRO A 29 3.96 -4.64 5.71
C PRO A 29 3.17 -5.94 5.84
N LYS A 30 2.85 -6.32 7.08
CA LYS A 30 2.03 -7.49 7.36
C LYS A 30 0.56 -7.31 6.95
N VAL A 31 0.13 -6.06 6.74
CA VAL A 31 -1.27 -5.65 6.55
C VAL A 31 -1.38 -4.58 5.46
N VAL A 32 -2.39 -4.71 4.60
CA VAL A 32 -2.78 -3.69 3.61
C VAL A 32 -4.30 -3.45 3.64
N VAL A 33 -4.73 -2.22 3.34
CA VAL A 33 -6.14 -1.78 3.35
C VAL A 33 -6.86 -2.29 2.08
N PRO A 34 -8.11 -2.79 2.15
CA PRO A 34 -8.75 -3.53 1.06
C PRO A 34 -9.13 -2.68 -0.14
N VAL A 35 -9.34 -1.38 0.05
CA VAL A 35 -9.77 -0.46 -1.02
C VAL A 35 -8.80 -0.48 -2.21
N PHE A 36 -7.54 -0.85 -1.99
CA PHE A 36 -6.54 -0.97 -3.05
C PHE A 36 -6.52 -2.36 -3.71
N LEU A 37 -7.06 -3.39 -3.05
CA LEU A 37 -7.07 -4.76 -3.58
C LEU A 37 -7.94 -4.89 -4.81
N GLU A 38 -9.13 -4.28 -4.82
CA GLU A 38 -10.03 -4.29 -5.97
C GLU A 38 -9.38 -3.65 -7.20
N GLN A 39 -8.60 -2.60 -6.98
CA GLN A 39 -7.89 -1.89 -8.04
C GLN A 39 -6.64 -2.63 -8.53
N TRP A 40 -6.02 -3.44 -7.68
CA TRP A 40 -4.88 -4.29 -8.06
C TRP A 40 -5.28 -5.67 -8.60
N ALA A 41 -6.52 -6.11 -8.40
CA ALA A 41 -7.01 -7.42 -8.84
C ALA A 41 -6.86 -7.66 -10.35
N PHE A 42 -6.89 -6.60 -11.16
CA PHE A 42 -6.72 -6.67 -12.61
C PHE A 42 -5.26 -6.62 -13.07
N SER A 43 -4.31 -6.43 -12.15
CA SER A 43 -2.88 -6.39 -12.44
C SER A 43 -2.20 -7.68 -11.97
N PRO A 44 -1.74 -8.55 -12.90
CA PRO A 44 -1.06 -9.79 -12.54
C PRO A 44 0.18 -9.54 -11.68
N SER A 45 0.96 -8.51 -12.00
CA SER A 45 2.14 -8.13 -11.24
C SER A 45 1.79 -7.65 -9.84
N ALA A 46 0.74 -6.84 -9.66
CA ALA A 46 0.31 -6.42 -8.34
C ALA A 46 -0.21 -7.61 -7.52
N THR A 47 -0.91 -8.55 -8.16
CA THR A 47 -1.41 -9.76 -7.51
C THR A 47 -0.26 -10.62 -6.97
N ASP A 48 0.85 -10.73 -7.71
CA ASP A 48 2.04 -11.46 -7.25
C ASP A 48 2.70 -10.80 -6.04
N VAL A 49 2.71 -9.47 -5.96
CA VAL A 49 3.12 -8.74 -4.75
C VAL A 49 2.19 -9.05 -3.58
N LEU A 50 0.89 -9.02 -3.81
CA LEU A 50 -0.11 -9.24 -2.76
C LEU A 50 -0.03 -10.65 -2.16
N LYS A 51 0.35 -11.66 -2.96
CA LYS A 51 0.59 -13.04 -2.47
C LYS A 51 1.71 -13.13 -1.43
N THR A 52 2.60 -12.13 -1.35
CA THR A 52 3.68 -12.08 -0.36
C THR A 52 3.22 -11.57 1.00
N LEU A 53 1.98 -11.06 1.11
CA LEU A 53 1.44 -10.50 2.34
C LEU A 53 0.84 -11.58 3.24
N GLU A 54 1.10 -11.44 4.54
CA GLU A 54 0.64 -12.40 5.56
C GLU A 54 -0.84 -12.19 5.92
N TYR A 55 -1.30 -10.93 5.94
CA TYR A 55 -2.68 -10.58 6.29
C TYR A 55 -3.24 -9.44 5.42
N VAL A 56 -4.56 -9.50 5.21
CA VAL A 56 -5.36 -8.41 4.66
C VAL A 56 -6.36 -8.00 5.74
N VAL A 57 -6.34 -6.75 6.17
CA VAL A 57 -7.34 -6.26 7.13
C VAL A 57 -8.51 -5.67 6.36
N SER A 58 -9.64 -6.38 6.35
CA SER A 58 -10.89 -5.85 5.83
C SER A 58 -11.59 -4.98 6.88
N LEU A 59 -11.69 -3.67 6.63
CA LEU A 59 -12.37 -2.74 7.52
C LEU A 59 -13.89 -3.01 7.60
N LEU A 60 -14.43 -3.86 6.72
CA LEU A 60 -15.85 -4.22 6.65
C LEU A 60 -16.37 -5.04 7.85
N SER A 61 -15.52 -5.50 8.77
CA SER A 61 -15.93 -6.28 9.94
C SER A 61 -15.98 -5.51 11.27
N MET A 62 -15.83 -4.17 11.25
CA MET A 62 -15.98 -3.31 12.45
C MET A 62 -17.21 -2.39 12.42
N LEU A 63 -18.23 -2.73 11.62
CA LEU A 63 -19.56 -2.10 11.64
C LEU A 63 -20.62 -3.11 12.07
#